data_AF-U2PJC9-F1
#
_entry.id   AF-U2PJC9-F1
#
_cell.length_a   1.000
_cell.length_b   1.000
_cell.length_c   1.000
_cell.angle_alpha   90.00
_cell.angle_beta   90.00
_cell.angle_gamma   90.00
#
_symmetry.space_group_name_H-M   'P 1'
#
loop_
_entity.id
_entity.type
_entity.pdbx_description
1 polymer ?
#
loop_
_entity_poly.entity_id
_entity_poly.type
_entity_poly.pdbx_seq_one_letter_code
_entity_poly.pdbx_strand_id
1 'polypeptide(L)'
;MKITLKKCLAALGMVGLCVWLIGCGKSEGPVAESTVPLERGEHIMYGSYQGEAIEWRVLDKKGDEVLLLSEYGLDAQPFDTSGKERVLWKDSTIRKWLNNDFYNSAFSEKEKEYIVLSSSEGFEEYNEPAYLTSKKPYGHLERETEDKLFFLSYTELVAYFAEDPYGGYYSDHYSHSEILCYPTEYAKQNLKPLYKSDACNWWLCNPQFDTGEGDLLSKQVEMVSSFGEWETASMMNTRRNAVRPAMWVTWQSDMKVIDSE
;
A
#
# COMPACT_ATOMS: atom_id res chain seq x y z
N MET A 1 24.53 13.04 47.86
CA MET A 1 24.59 14.21 46.96
C MET A 1 23.59 13.94 45.84
N LYS A 2 22.42 14.60 45.89
CA LYS A 2 21.31 14.42 44.94
C LYS A 2 21.56 15.34 43.74
N ILE A 3 21.62 14.81 42.54
CA ILE A 3 21.61 15.60 41.30
C ILE A 3 20.30 15.28 40.60
N THR A 4 19.38 16.24 40.65
CA THR A 4 18.08 16.19 40.01
C THR A 4 18.26 16.64 38.56
N LEU A 5 18.18 15.71 37.60
CA LEU A 5 18.21 16.05 36.18
C LEU A 5 16.77 16.26 35.70
N LYS A 6 16.39 17.53 35.47
CA LYS A 6 15.13 17.89 34.81
C LYS A 6 15.19 17.39 33.36
N LYS A 7 14.33 16.44 33.00
CA LYS A 7 14.08 16.10 31.59
C LYS A 7 13.23 17.22 31.01
N CYS A 8 13.84 18.08 30.20
CA CYS A 8 13.12 18.98 29.32
C CYS A 8 12.51 18.14 28.18
N LEU A 9 11.20 18.28 27.98
CA LEU A 9 10.51 17.80 26.78
C LEU A 9 11.16 18.44 25.55
N ALA A 10 11.56 17.61 24.60
CA ALA A 10 11.72 18.02 23.21
C ALA A 10 10.65 17.27 22.42
N ALA A 11 9.52 17.94 22.18
CA ALA A 11 8.58 17.52 21.14
C ALA A 11 9.27 17.81 19.80
N LEU A 12 9.90 16.78 19.22
CA LEU A 12 10.32 16.80 17.83
C LEU A 12 9.06 16.59 16.99
N GLY A 13 8.42 17.69 16.62
CA GLY A 13 7.41 17.69 15.58
C GLY A 13 8.08 17.22 14.29
N MET A 14 7.71 16.04 13.82
CA MET A 14 8.04 15.60 12.48
C MET A 14 7.27 16.51 11.51
N VAL A 15 8.01 17.39 10.85
CA VAL A 15 7.50 18.21 9.76
C VAL A 15 7.11 17.24 8.64
N GLY A 16 5.81 17.08 8.42
CA GLY A 16 5.27 16.28 7.34
C GLY A 16 5.89 16.70 6.01
N LEU A 17 6.53 15.74 5.34
CA LEU A 17 7.03 15.86 3.98
C LEU A 17 5.83 16.11 3.06
N CYS A 18 5.51 17.37 2.82
CA CYS A 18 4.59 17.79 1.78
C CYS A 18 5.28 17.57 0.42
N VAL A 19 5.20 16.36 -0.11
CA VAL A 19 5.51 16.09 -1.51
C VAL A 19 4.31 16.54 -2.35
N TRP A 20 4.61 17.39 -3.32
CA TRP A 20 3.65 18.07 -4.18
C TRP A 20 2.82 17.07 -4.99
N LEU A 21 1.49 17.18 -4.92
CA LEU A 21 0.57 16.65 -5.94
C LEU A 21 -0.38 17.76 -6.36
N ILE A 22 -0.30 18.11 -7.64
CA ILE A 22 -1.13 19.13 -8.29
C ILE A 22 -2.52 18.51 -8.52
N GLY A 23 -3.42 18.70 -7.56
CA GLY A 23 -4.85 18.67 -7.83
C GLY A 23 -5.22 19.91 -8.64
N CYS A 24 -5.76 19.73 -9.84
CA CYS A 24 -6.20 20.83 -10.69
C CYS A 24 -7.43 21.50 -10.05
N GLY A 25 -7.19 22.57 -9.28
CA GLY A 25 -8.22 23.37 -8.62
C GLY A 25 -7.63 24.39 -7.67
N LYS A 26 -7.31 25.58 -8.21
CA LYS A 26 -6.91 26.83 -7.50
C LYS A 26 -7.12 26.83 -5.97
N SER A 27 -6.03 26.70 -5.20
CA SER A 27 -5.53 27.74 -4.28
C SER A 27 -4.35 27.19 -3.48
N GLU A 28 -3.19 27.85 -3.59
CA GLU A 28 -2.04 27.63 -2.71
C GLU A 28 -2.34 28.31 -1.36
N GLY A 29 -3.05 27.60 -0.49
CA GLY A 29 -3.12 27.90 0.94
C GLY A 29 -2.12 27.02 1.72
N PRO A 30 -1.80 27.36 2.98
CA PRO A 30 -1.06 26.45 3.84
C PRO A 30 -1.80 25.10 3.88
N VAL A 31 -1.06 24.01 3.69
CA VAL A 31 -1.60 22.65 3.82
C VAL A 31 -2.23 22.56 5.20
N ALA A 32 -3.56 22.47 5.25
CA ALA A 32 -4.28 22.42 6.51
C ALA A 32 -3.81 21.18 7.28
N GLU A 33 -3.38 21.39 8.52
CA GLU A 33 -3.05 20.31 9.45
C GLU A 33 -4.26 19.37 9.56
N SER A 34 -4.03 18.06 9.48
CA SER A 34 -5.11 17.09 9.48
C SER A 34 -5.92 17.17 10.77
N THR A 35 -7.25 17.22 10.66
CA THR A 35 -8.16 17.22 11.82
C THR A 35 -8.65 15.81 12.18
N VAL A 36 -8.14 14.78 11.51
CA VAL A 36 -8.51 13.39 11.76
C VAL A 36 -7.85 12.91 13.06
N PRO A 37 -8.62 12.41 14.05
CA PRO A 37 -8.11 11.97 15.33
C PRO A 37 -7.55 10.53 15.29
N LEU A 38 -7.05 10.09 14.13
CA LEU A 38 -6.40 8.80 13.94
C LEU A 38 -4.91 9.01 13.81
N GLU A 39 -4.08 8.09 14.26
CA GLU A 39 -2.64 8.11 14.02
C GLU A 39 -2.19 6.95 13.12
N ARG A 40 -1.02 7.10 12.49
CA ARG A 40 -0.42 6.01 11.70
C ARG A 40 -0.26 4.76 12.57
N GLY A 41 -0.66 3.62 12.04
CA GLY A 41 -0.68 2.34 12.75
C GLY A 41 -1.94 2.08 13.55
N GLU A 42 -2.85 3.05 13.74
CA GLU A 42 -4.18 2.76 14.30
C GLU A 42 -5.07 2.07 13.27
N HIS A 43 -6.07 1.33 13.76
CA HIS A 43 -6.91 0.48 12.93
C HIS A 43 -8.38 0.91 12.99
N ILE A 44 -9.08 0.75 11.87
CA ILE A 44 -10.52 0.99 11.78
C ILE A 44 -11.23 -0.18 11.08
N MET A 45 -12.53 -0.34 11.36
CA MET A 45 -13.40 -1.24 10.61
C MET A 45 -14.15 -0.49 9.52
N TYR A 46 -14.04 -0.94 8.28
CA TYR A 46 -14.72 -0.30 7.15
C TYR A 46 -15.06 -1.30 6.02
N GLY A 47 -16.33 -1.40 5.63
CA GLY A 47 -16.77 -2.43 4.70
C GLY A 47 -16.71 -3.86 5.25
N SER A 48 -17.13 -4.80 4.43
CA SER A 48 -17.14 -6.24 4.74
C SER A 48 -16.97 -7.07 3.47
N TYR A 49 -16.13 -8.09 3.50
CA TYR A 49 -15.92 -8.98 2.36
C TYR A 49 -16.08 -10.44 2.78
N GLN A 50 -16.82 -11.22 1.98
CA GLN A 50 -17.04 -12.66 2.20
C GLN A 50 -17.59 -13.01 3.60
N GLY A 51 -18.42 -12.12 4.16
CA GLY A 51 -19.08 -12.32 5.45
C GLY A 51 -18.30 -11.81 6.67
N GLU A 52 -17.12 -11.24 6.48
CA GLU A 52 -16.28 -10.69 7.54
C GLU A 52 -16.11 -9.17 7.37
N ALA A 53 -16.14 -8.42 8.46
CA ALA A 53 -15.83 -6.99 8.42
C ALA A 53 -14.33 -6.79 8.13
N ILE A 54 -13.98 -5.77 7.34
CA ILE A 54 -12.58 -5.54 6.95
C ILE A 54 -11.94 -4.58 7.94
N GLU A 55 -10.81 -5.02 8.49
CA GLU A 55 -9.91 -4.21 9.32
C GLU A 55 -8.87 -3.52 8.43
N TRP A 56 -8.70 -2.21 8.66
CA TRP A 56 -7.81 -1.35 7.90
C TRP A 56 -6.85 -0.63 8.83
N ARG A 57 -5.57 -0.65 8.48
CA ARG A 57 -4.51 0.11 9.14
C ARG A 57 -4.34 1.47 8.49
N VAL A 58 -4.19 2.51 9.31
CA VAL A 58 -3.89 3.88 8.87
C VAL A 58 -2.41 3.98 8.48
N LEU A 59 -2.14 4.38 7.24
CA LEU A 59 -0.78 4.62 6.74
C LEU A 59 -0.41 6.11 6.72
N ASP A 60 -1.36 6.99 6.38
CA ASP A 60 -1.11 8.43 6.23
C ASP A 60 -2.41 9.24 6.36
N LYS A 61 -2.28 10.56 6.52
CA LYS A 61 -3.38 11.52 6.64
C LYS A 61 -3.11 12.77 5.81
N LYS A 62 -4.14 13.26 5.12
CA LYS A 62 -4.08 14.52 4.38
C LYS A 62 -5.40 15.28 4.51
N GLY A 63 -5.39 16.39 5.25
CA GLY A 63 -6.62 17.12 5.54
C GLY A 63 -7.60 16.23 6.33
N ASP A 64 -8.78 15.99 5.79
CA ASP A 64 -9.80 15.07 6.32
C ASP A 64 -9.75 13.67 5.70
N GLU A 65 -8.80 13.39 4.80
CA GLU A 65 -8.63 12.09 4.17
C GLU A 65 -7.58 11.24 4.89
N VAL A 66 -7.81 9.92 4.88
CA VAL A 66 -6.96 8.92 5.52
C VAL A 66 -6.60 7.86 4.49
N LEU A 67 -5.31 7.56 4.39
CA LEU A 67 -4.83 6.42 3.61
C LEU A 67 -4.90 5.17 4.47
N LEU A 68 -5.59 4.18 3.96
CA LEU A 68 -5.82 2.90 4.60
C LEU A 68 -5.20 1.78 3.78
N LEU A 69 -4.62 0.79 4.46
CA LEU A 69 -4.23 -0.50 3.90
C LEU A 69 -4.99 -1.60 4.64
N SER A 70 -5.55 -2.57 3.94
CA SER A 70 -6.19 -3.70 4.61
C SER A 70 -5.16 -4.41 5.50
N GLU A 71 -5.53 -4.68 6.75
CA GLU A 71 -4.60 -5.31 7.70
C GLU A 71 -4.25 -6.73 7.23
N TYR A 72 -5.24 -7.45 6.70
CA TYR A 72 -5.14 -8.81 6.21
C TYR A 72 -5.16 -8.90 4.68
N GLY A 73 -4.67 -10.03 4.17
CA GLY A 73 -4.85 -10.43 2.78
C GLY A 73 -6.27 -10.96 2.59
N LEU A 74 -7.09 -10.25 1.81
CA LEU A 74 -8.55 -10.44 1.76
C LEU A 74 -8.99 -11.55 0.80
N ASP A 75 -8.19 -11.82 -0.23
CA ASP A 75 -8.43 -12.87 -1.23
C ASP A 75 -7.09 -13.35 -1.82
N ALA A 76 -7.11 -14.39 -2.66
CA ALA A 76 -5.95 -14.94 -3.35
C ALA A 76 -6.22 -15.05 -4.84
N GLN A 77 -5.67 -14.11 -5.61
CA GLN A 77 -5.92 -14.02 -7.06
C GLN A 77 -4.63 -13.74 -7.84
N PRO A 78 -4.53 -14.21 -9.10
CA PRO A 78 -3.48 -13.78 -10.00
C PRO A 78 -3.54 -12.27 -10.24
N PHE A 79 -2.38 -11.67 -10.44
CA PHE A 79 -2.30 -10.26 -10.84
C PHE A 79 -2.98 -10.01 -12.19
N ASP A 80 -2.78 -10.92 -13.15
CA ASP A 80 -3.42 -10.85 -14.46
C ASP A 80 -3.78 -12.23 -15.02
N THR A 81 -4.88 -12.32 -15.76
CA THR A 81 -5.35 -13.57 -16.40
C THR A 81 -5.41 -13.50 -17.93
N SER A 82 -4.85 -12.47 -18.57
CA SER A 82 -4.90 -12.29 -20.02
C SER A 82 -3.95 -13.20 -20.80
N GLY A 83 -2.99 -13.83 -20.11
CA GLY A 83 -1.97 -14.69 -20.73
C GLY A 83 -0.85 -13.92 -21.44
N LYS A 84 -0.79 -12.59 -21.30
CA LYS A 84 0.31 -11.76 -21.79
C LYS A 84 1.56 -11.96 -20.93
N GLU A 85 2.73 -11.86 -21.55
CA GLU A 85 4.01 -11.96 -20.85
C GLU A 85 4.29 -10.77 -19.91
N ARG A 86 3.66 -9.63 -20.18
CA ARG A 86 3.81 -8.40 -19.39
C ARG A 86 2.51 -7.60 -19.39
N VAL A 87 2.07 -7.19 -18.21
CA VAL A 87 0.87 -6.36 -17.99
C VAL A 87 1.18 -5.30 -16.94
N LEU A 88 0.86 -4.05 -17.25
CA LEU A 88 0.96 -2.92 -16.31
C LEU A 88 -0.28 -2.85 -15.41
N TRP A 89 -0.15 -2.21 -14.25
CA TRP A 89 -1.26 -1.98 -13.32
C TRP A 89 -2.56 -1.57 -14.02
N LYS A 90 -2.48 -0.52 -14.85
CA LYS A 90 -3.61 0.09 -15.57
C LYS A 90 -4.43 -0.90 -16.41
N ASP A 91 -3.77 -1.95 -16.93
CA ASP A 91 -4.36 -2.93 -17.85
C ASP A 91 -4.74 -4.26 -17.16
N SER A 92 -4.26 -4.46 -15.93
CA SER A 92 -4.38 -5.72 -15.17
C SER A 92 -5.83 -6.11 -14.86
N THR A 93 -6.11 -7.40 -14.86
CA THR A 93 -7.42 -7.91 -14.44
C THR A 93 -7.68 -7.70 -12.95
N ILE A 94 -6.65 -7.75 -12.10
CA ILE A 94 -6.81 -7.55 -10.66
C ILE A 94 -7.23 -6.11 -10.31
N ARG A 95 -6.70 -5.09 -11.01
CA ARG A 95 -7.15 -3.69 -10.85
C ARG A 95 -8.62 -3.53 -11.23
N LYS A 96 -9.03 -4.15 -12.33
CA LYS A 96 -10.43 -4.12 -12.80
C LYS A 96 -11.35 -4.78 -11.77
N TRP A 97 -10.96 -5.93 -11.23
CA TRP A 97 -11.72 -6.61 -10.21
C TRP A 97 -11.81 -5.77 -8.92
N LEU A 98 -10.69 -5.18 -8.48
CA LEU A 98 -10.65 -4.30 -7.29
C LEU A 98 -11.64 -3.15 -7.41
N ASN A 99 -11.56 -2.38 -8.50
CA ASN A 99 -12.37 -1.19 -8.70
C ASN A 99 -13.79 -1.48 -9.25
N ASN A 100 -14.18 -2.75 -9.41
CA ASN A 100 -15.54 -3.13 -9.78
C ASN A 100 -16.10 -4.17 -8.82
N ASP A 101 -15.78 -5.45 -9.00
CA ASP A 101 -16.42 -6.55 -8.29
C ASP A 101 -16.16 -6.49 -6.77
N PHE A 102 -14.91 -6.27 -6.36
CA PHE A 102 -14.58 -6.10 -4.95
C PHE A 102 -15.21 -4.82 -4.39
N TYR A 103 -15.00 -3.67 -5.02
CA TYR A 103 -15.60 -2.39 -4.60
C TYR A 103 -17.12 -2.48 -4.39
N ASN A 104 -17.83 -3.13 -5.31
CA ASN A 104 -19.28 -3.24 -5.25
C ASN A 104 -19.79 -4.27 -4.25
N SER A 105 -18.97 -5.28 -3.91
CA SER A 105 -19.33 -6.30 -2.92
C SER A 105 -18.88 -5.94 -1.51
N ALA A 106 -17.77 -5.23 -1.37
CA ALA A 106 -17.13 -4.95 -0.09
C ALA A 106 -17.72 -3.74 0.66
N PHE A 107 -18.30 -2.78 -0.07
CA PHE A 107 -18.76 -1.53 0.49
C PHE A 107 -20.24 -1.29 0.17
N SER A 108 -20.98 -0.78 1.15
CA SER A 108 -22.33 -0.27 0.98
C SER A 108 -22.34 1.04 0.21
N GLU A 109 -23.49 1.44 -0.33
CA GLU A 109 -23.61 2.73 -1.06
C GLU A 109 -23.19 3.92 -0.20
N LYS A 110 -23.53 3.93 1.11
CA LYS A 110 -23.09 4.99 2.03
C LYS A 110 -21.56 5.00 2.20
N GLU A 111 -20.92 3.84 2.32
CA GLU A 111 -19.46 3.77 2.46
C GLU A 111 -18.76 4.24 1.18
N LYS A 112 -19.28 3.84 0.01
CA LYS A 112 -18.77 4.26 -1.30
C LYS A 112 -18.74 5.78 -1.49
N GLU A 113 -19.65 6.53 -0.88
CA GLU A 113 -19.68 8.00 -0.94
C GLU A 113 -18.41 8.66 -0.38
N TYR A 114 -17.73 7.99 0.56
CA TYR A 114 -16.53 8.52 1.23
C TYR A 114 -15.22 7.93 0.72
N ILE A 115 -15.25 6.93 -0.17
CA ILE A 115 -14.04 6.40 -0.79
C ILE A 115 -13.58 7.40 -1.85
N VAL A 116 -12.35 7.87 -1.74
CA VAL A 116 -11.77 8.95 -2.57
C VAL A 116 -11.19 8.37 -3.85
N LEU A 117 -11.39 9.06 -4.97
CA LEU A 117 -10.70 8.74 -6.21
C LEU A 117 -9.29 9.31 -6.12
N SER A 118 -8.28 8.46 -6.13
CA SER A 118 -6.90 8.85 -5.86
C SER A 118 -5.96 8.47 -7.00
N SER A 119 -4.91 9.26 -7.18
CA SER A 119 -3.78 8.95 -8.05
C SER A 119 -2.48 9.26 -7.32
N SER A 120 -1.40 8.62 -7.74
CA SER A 120 -0.06 8.82 -7.19
C SER A 120 0.97 8.74 -8.31
N GLU A 121 1.89 9.69 -8.30
CA GLU A 121 3.10 9.68 -9.13
C GLU A 121 4.28 8.97 -8.43
N GLY A 122 4.04 8.37 -7.26
CA GLY A 122 5.07 7.77 -6.42
C GLY A 122 5.95 8.79 -5.70
N PHE A 123 7.02 8.29 -5.10
CA PHE A 123 8.04 9.08 -4.39
C PHE A 123 9.40 8.88 -5.07
N GLU A 124 9.82 9.85 -5.87
CA GLU A 124 11.05 9.79 -6.66
C GLU A 124 12.29 9.55 -5.79
N GLU A 125 12.32 10.12 -4.58
CA GLU A 125 13.42 9.95 -3.63
C GLU A 125 13.65 8.51 -3.16
N TYR A 126 12.64 7.65 -3.27
CA TYR A 126 12.71 6.23 -2.90
C TYR A 126 12.83 5.32 -4.12
N ASN A 127 12.93 5.90 -5.31
CA ASN A 127 13.11 5.14 -6.53
C ASN A 127 14.59 4.98 -6.87
N GLU A 128 14.94 3.86 -7.47
CA GLU A 128 16.31 3.54 -7.82
C GLU A 128 16.60 3.95 -9.26
N PRO A 129 17.78 4.50 -9.56
CA PRO A 129 18.16 4.77 -10.94
C PRO A 129 18.34 3.45 -11.70
N ALA A 130 17.56 3.27 -12.76
CA ALA A 130 17.78 2.25 -13.77
C ALA A 130 18.77 2.74 -14.83
N TYR A 131 19.50 1.83 -15.46
CA TYR A 131 20.31 2.15 -16.62
C TYR A 131 19.40 2.40 -17.82
N LEU A 132 19.22 3.65 -18.29
CA LEU A 132 18.95 4.06 -19.69
C LEU A 132 18.57 5.54 -19.90
N THR A 133 18.47 5.93 -21.18
CA THR A 133 18.27 7.27 -21.78
C THR A 133 16.84 7.84 -21.71
N SER A 134 15.99 7.36 -20.78
CA SER A 134 14.62 7.87 -20.64
C SER A 134 14.57 9.14 -19.78
N LYS A 135 13.46 9.89 -19.83
CA LYS A 135 13.29 11.12 -19.02
C LYS A 135 13.21 10.83 -17.50
N LYS A 136 12.88 9.59 -17.13
CA LYS A 136 12.76 9.07 -15.76
C LYS A 136 13.25 7.61 -15.74
N PRO A 137 14.57 7.37 -15.67
CA PRO A 137 15.11 6.02 -15.74
C PRO A 137 15.08 5.40 -14.35
N TYR A 138 13.89 4.95 -13.93
CA TYR A 138 13.65 4.40 -12.60
C TYR A 138 13.53 2.87 -12.64
N GLY A 139 13.97 2.21 -11.57
CA GLY A 139 13.87 0.75 -11.40
C GLY A 139 12.44 0.28 -11.13
N HIS A 140 11.65 1.12 -10.45
CA HIS A 140 10.28 0.81 -10.04
C HIS A 140 9.27 1.66 -10.79
N LEU A 141 8.16 1.04 -11.21
CA LEU A 141 7.06 1.70 -11.90
C LEU A 141 5.98 2.15 -10.91
N GLU A 142 5.41 3.32 -11.18
CA GLU A 142 4.36 3.93 -10.37
C GLU A 142 2.97 3.66 -10.95
N ARG A 143 1.91 3.81 -10.14
CA ARG A 143 0.54 3.45 -10.57
C ARG A 143 0.09 4.22 -11.80
N GLU A 144 0.34 5.52 -11.83
CA GLU A 144 -0.02 6.44 -12.93
C GLU A 144 -1.50 6.32 -13.38
N THR A 145 -2.40 6.00 -12.44
CA THR A 145 -3.83 5.83 -12.66
C THR A 145 -4.65 6.48 -11.54
N GLU A 146 -5.91 6.81 -11.87
CA GLU A 146 -6.92 7.16 -10.88
C GLU A 146 -7.68 5.90 -10.46
N ASP A 147 -7.68 5.61 -9.15
CA ASP A 147 -8.26 4.42 -8.55
C ASP A 147 -8.95 4.75 -7.23
N LYS A 148 -10.07 4.06 -6.96
CA LYS A 148 -10.70 4.05 -5.63
C LYS A 148 -9.94 3.11 -4.71
N LEU A 149 -9.62 1.92 -5.21
CA LEU A 149 -8.85 0.89 -4.52
C LEU A 149 -7.61 0.54 -5.35
N PHE A 150 -6.47 0.39 -4.71
CA PHE A 150 -5.20 0.14 -5.37
C PHE A 150 -4.28 -0.77 -4.55
N PHE A 151 -3.21 -1.26 -5.16
CA PHE A 151 -2.06 -1.76 -4.39
C PHE A 151 -1.03 -0.65 -4.28
N LEU A 152 -0.23 -0.62 -3.22
CA LEU A 152 0.88 0.32 -3.12
C LEU A 152 1.89 0.05 -4.25
N SER A 153 2.53 1.12 -4.75
CA SER A 153 3.80 0.98 -5.47
C SER A 153 4.94 0.68 -4.51
N TYR A 154 6.10 0.31 -5.04
CA TYR A 154 7.31 0.13 -4.24
C TYR A 154 7.68 1.41 -3.47
N THR A 155 7.65 2.57 -4.12
CA THR A 155 8.04 3.82 -3.46
C THR A 155 7.02 4.26 -2.41
N GLU A 156 5.72 4.00 -2.64
CA GLU A 156 4.68 4.16 -1.61
C GLU A 156 4.91 3.20 -0.42
N LEU A 157 5.24 1.93 -0.67
CA LEU A 157 5.59 0.97 0.37
C LEU A 157 6.76 1.49 1.24
N VAL A 158 7.85 1.95 0.61
CA VAL A 158 9.00 2.49 1.33
C VAL A 158 8.62 3.73 2.14
N ALA A 159 7.89 4.68 1.54
CA ALA A 159 7.46 5.91 2.21
C ALA A 159 6.62 5.63 3.47
N TYR A 160 5.73 4.63 3.40
CA TYR A 160 4.76 4.34 4.46
C TYR A 160 5.20 3.28 5.45
N PHE A 161 6.33 2.61 5.24
CA PHE A 161 6.82 1.57 6.16
C PHE A 161 8.28 1.75 6.60
N ALA A 162 9.14 2.45 5.85
CA ALA A 162 10.53 2.65 6.25
C ALA A 162 10.64 3.70 7.36
N GLU A 163 11.28 3.35 8.48
CA GLU A 163 11.65 4.31 9.55
C GLU A 163 12.85 5.17 9.16
N ASP A 164 13.76 4.63 8.33
CA ASP A 164 14.89 5.35 7.70
C ASP A 164 15.04 4.91 6.23
N PRO A 165 14.60 5.73 5.26
CA PRO A 165 14.71 5.38 3.84
C PRO A 165 16.16 5.36 3.32
N TYR A 166 17.13 5.83 4.12
CA TYR A 166 18.56 5.86 3.76
C TYR A 166 19.39 4.78 4.46
N GLY A 167 18.77 3.92 5.27
CA GLY A 167 19.41 2.76 5.94
C GLY A 167 19.96 1.70 4.98
N GLY A 168 19.93 1.95 3.67
CA GLY A 168 20.52 1.11 2.66
C GLY A 168 19.83 -0.24 2.48
N TYR A 169 20.25 -0.94 1.44
CA TYR A 169 19.72 -2.22 0.97
C TYR A 169 19.75 -3.39 1.97
N TYR A 170 20.05 -3.18 3.26
CA TYR A 170 20.31 -4.23 4.26
C TYR A 170 20.04 -3.86 5.74
N SER A 171 19.48 -2.70 6.11
CA SER A 171 19.18 -2.44 7.53
C SER A 171 17.82 -3.01 7.94
N ASP A 172 17.86 -4.21 8.52
CA ASP A 172 16.74 -4.98 9.09
C ASP A 172 15.51 -5.16 8.17
N HIS A 173 15.69 -5.92 7.09
CA HIS A 173 14.62 -6.49 6.24
C HIS A 173 13.54 -7.31 6.98
N TYR A 174 13.61 -7.39 8.32
CA TYR A 174 12.79 -8.24 9.18
C TYR A 174 12.21 -7.52 10.41
N SER A 175 12.41 -6.21 10.59
CA SER A 175 11.99 -5.50 11.81
C SER A 175 10.57 -4.94 11.80
N HIS A 176 9.93 -4.79 10.63
CA HIS A 176 8.61 -4.18 10.54
C HIS A 176 7.51 -5.24 10.46
N SER A 177 7.04 -5.71 11.62
CA SER A 177 5.90 -6.63 11.70
C SER A 177 4.65 -6.12 10.97
N GLU A 178 4.55 -4.81 10.76
CA GLU A 178 3.46 -4.13 10.04
C GLU A 178 3.41 -4.46 8.54
N ILE A 179 4.55 -4.81 7.93
CA ILE A 179 4.65 -5.16 6.51
C ILE A 179 4.18 -6.60 6.25
N LEU A 180 4.26 -7.46 7.28
CA LEU A 180 3.75 -8.81 7.20
C LEU A 180 2.24 -8.78 6.97
N CYS A 181 1.77 -9.72 6.18
CA CYS A 181 0.37 -9.84 5.84
C CYS A 181 -0.10 -11.24 6.21
N TYR A 182 -1.14 -11.32 7.04
CA TYR A 182 -1.80 -12.58 7.35
C TYR A 182 -3.07 -12.69 6.51
N PRO A 183 -3.42 -13.87 5.99
CA PRO A 183 -4.63 -14.03 5.20
C PRO A 183 -5.87 -14.18 6.08
N THR A 184 -7.01 -13.68 5.60
CA THR A 184 -8.34 -13.99 6.18
C THR A 184 -8.67 -15.48 6.02
N GLU A 185 -9.69 -15.98 6.74
CA GLU A 185 -10.14 -17.36 6.58
C GLU A 185 -10.65 -17.65 5.16
N TYR A 186 -11.22 -16.65 4.50
CA TYR A 186 -11.59 -16.75 3.08
C TYR A 186 -10.34 -16.90 2.18
N ALA A 187 -9.36 -16.00 2.34
CA ALA A 187 -8.14 -16.04 1.52
C ALA A 187 -7.35 -17.35 1.72
N LYS A 188 -7.31 -17.90 2.94
CA LYS A 188 -6.67 -19.20 3.24
C LYS A 188 -7.20 -20.36 2.41
N GLN A 189 -8.48 -20.34 2.03
CA GLN A 189 -9.09 -21.41 1.21
C GLN A 189 -8.51 -21.41 -0.22
N ASN A 190 -8.08 -20.24 -0.71
CA ASN A 190 -7.59 -20.05 -2.06
C ASN A 190 -6.05 -19.98 -2.13
N LEU A 191 -5.39 -19.55 -1.05
CA LEU A 191 -3.93 -19.49 -0.94
C LEU A 191 -3.32 -20.90 -0.85
N LYS A 192 -2.19 -21.07 -1.54
CA LYS A 192 -1.30 -22.21 -1.31
C LYS A 192 -0.49 -21.91 -0.04
N PRO A 193 -0.62 -22.72 1.02
CA PRO A 193 0.10 -22.50 2.27
C PRO A 193 1.61 -22.58 2.04
N LEU A 194 2.35 -21.70 2.71
CA LEU A 194 3.80 -21.74 2.77
C LEU A 194 4.22 -22.53 4.01
N TYR A 195 5.16 -23.46 3.84
CA TYR A 195 5.49 -24.49 4.86
C TYR A 195 6.09 -23.92 6.15
N LYS A 196 6.37 -22.61 6.23
CA LYS A 196 7.19 -21.99 7.28
C LYS A 196 6.66 -20.67 7.83
N SER A 197 5.49 -20.21 7.41
CA SER A 197 4.91 -18.93 7.88
C SER A 197 3.39 -18.97 7.81
N ASP A 198 2.73 -18.41 8.81
CA ASP A 198 1.29 -18.14 8.78
C ASP A 198 0.97 -16.86 7.98
N ALA A 199 1.99 -16.03 7.71
CA ALA A 199 1.87 -14.91 6.81
C ALA A 199 1.87 -15.37 5.33
N CYS A 200 1.32 -14.54 4.47
CA CYS A 200 1.26 -14.74 3.03
C CYS A 200 2.01 -13.62 2.29
N ASN A 201 2.46 -13.95 1.08
CA ASN A 201 2.92 -12.92 0.16
C ASN A 201 1.75 -12.01 -0.25
N TRP A 202 2.00 -10.78 -0.68
CA TRP A 202 0.95 -9.88 -1.20
C TRP A 202 1.49 -8.98 -2.33
N TRP A 203 0.60 -8.63 -3.27
CA TRP A 203 0.97 -7.91 -4.49
C TRP A 203 1.26 -6.42 -4.26
N LEU A 204 2.26 -5.90 -4.97
CA LEU A 204 2.40 -4.47 -5.25
C LEU A 204 1.84 -4.16 -6.65
N CYS A 205 1.68 -2.87 -6.97
CA CYS A 205 0.87 -2.47 -8.12
C CYS A 205 1.50 -2.76 -9.50
N ASN A 206 2.82 -2.84 -9.64
CA ASN A 206 3.46 -2.88 -10.95
C ASN A 206 4.52 -3.98 -11.11
N PRO A 207 4.78 -4.39 -12.37
CA PRO A 207 6.04 -5.04 -12.71
C PRO A 207 7.22 -4.06 -12.64
N GLN A 208 8.43 -4.60 -12.51
CA GLN A 208 9.64 -3.80 -12.63
C GLN A 208 9.74 -3.11 -14.01
N PHE A 209 10.48 -2.00 -14.06
CA PHE A 209 10.72 -1.27 -15.29
C PHE A 209 11.40 -2.16 -16.33
N ASP A 210 10.95 -2.09 -17.60
CA ASP A 210 11.57 -2.86 -18.68
C ASP A 210 12.81 -2.12 -19.22
N THR A 211 13.99 -2.66 -18.93
CA THR A 211 15.27 -2.14 -19.40
C THR A 211 15.56 -2.50 -20.87
N GLY A 212 14.72 -3.32 -21.51
CA GLY A 212 14.86 -3.68 -22.93
C GLY A 212 15.91 -4.77 -23.21
N GLU A 213 16.64 -5.25 -22.20
CA GLU A 213 17.64 -6.34 -22.34
C GLU A 213 17.07 -7.70 -21.97
N GLY A 214 15.94 -8.11 -22.59
CA GLY A 214 15.42 -9.48 -22.46
C GLY A 214 15.20 -9.97 -21.02
N ASP A 215 15.01 -9.05 -20.08
CA ASP A 215 15.08 -9.34 -18.66
C ASP A 215 13.87 -10.16 -18.21
N LEU A 216 14.12 -11.21 -17.43
CA LEU A 216 13.08 -12.01 -16.79
C LEU A 216 12.34 -11.18 -15.72
N LEU A 217 12.95 -10.11 -15.21
CA LEU A 217 12.39 -9.27 -14.17
C LEU A 217 11.26 -8.36 -14.67
N SER A 218 11.34 -7.85 -15.91
CA SER A 218 10.29 -6.98 -16.47
C SER A 218 8.97 -7.70 -16.75
N LYS A 219 8.97 -9.03 -16.68
CA LYS A 219 7.80 -9.93 -16.82
C LYS A 219 7.19 -10.36 -15.49
N GLN A 220 7.80 -9.98 -14.37
CA GLN A 220 7.33 -10.30 -13.03
C GLN A 220 6.75 -9.07 -12.35
N VAL A 221 5.86 -9.29 -11.40
CA VAL A 221 5.19 -8.24 -10.61
C VAL A 221 5.83 -8.18 -9.25
N GLU A 222 6.05 -6.97 -8.77
CA GLU A 222 6.57 -6.72 -7.43
C GLU A 222 5.58 -7.22 -6.37
N MET A 223 6.13 -7.76 -5.29
CA MET A 223 5.34 -8.30 -4.18
C MET A 223 6.14 -8.23 -2.90
N VAL A 224 5.45 -8.33 -1.77
CA VAL A 224 6.09 -8.51 -0.46
C VAL A 224 5.91 -9.97 -0.06
N SER A 225 7.00 -10.62 0.35
CA SER A 225 7.01 -12.04 0.73
C SER A 225 6.37 -12.26 2.11
N SER A 226 6.07 -13.51 2.45
CA SER A 226 5.61 -13.91 3.78
C SER A 226 6.63 -13.67 4.90
N PHE A 227 7.82 -13.19 4.58
CA PHE A 227 8.88 -12.79 5.51
C PHE A 227 9.07 -11.28 5.57
N GLY A 228 8.28 -10.51 4.80
CA GLY A 228 8.32 -9.05 4.77
C GLY A 228 9.33 -8.46 3.80
N GLU A 229 9.89 -9.29 2.91
CA GLU A 229 10.90 -8.86 1.94
C GLU A 229 10.24 -8.45 0.62
N TRP A 230 10.76 -7.39 -0.01
CA TRP A 230 10.40 -7.11 -1.39
C TRP A 230 10.98 -8.18 -2.33
N GLU A 231 10.12 -8.75 -3.15
CA GLU A 231 10.46 -9.76 -4.15
C GLU A 231 9.68 -9.50 -5.45
N THR A 232 9.88 -10.36 -6.44
CA THR A 232 9.05 -10.42 -7.64
C THR A 232 8.42 -11.79 -7.81
N ALA A 233 7.25 -11.83 -8.42
CA ALA A 233 6.54 -13.07 -8.72
C ALA A 233 5.94 -13.04 -10.13
N SER A 234 5.86 -14.22 -10.75
CA SER A 234 5.16 -14.39 -12.02
C SER A 234 3.68 -13.98 -11.89
N MET A 235 3.18 -13.19 -12.84
CA MET A 235 1.77 -12.77 -12.96
C MET A 235 0.80 -13.95 -12.91
N MET A 236 1.24 -15.11 -13.43
CA MET A 236 0.46 -16.34 -13.55
C MET A 236 0.59 -17.26 -12.32
N ASN A 237 1.28 -16.85 -11.25
CA ASN A 237 1.39 -17.65 -10.02
C ASN A 237 0.13 -17.49 -9.16
N THR A 238 -0.98 -18.07 -9.65
CA THR A 238 -2.37 -17.66 -9.37
C THR A 238 -2.88 -17.82 -7.94
N ARG A 239 -2.11 -18.39 -7.01
CA ARG A 239 -2.57 -18.74 -5.65
C ARG A 239 -1.52 -18.58 -4.55
N ARG A 240 -0.44 -17.82 -4.77
CA ARG A 240 0.61 -17.64 -3.75
C ARG A 240 0.64 -16.27 -3.11
N ASN A 241 0.00 -15.28 -3.74
CA ASN A 241 0.01 -13.91 -3.28
C ASN A 241 -1.44 -13.48 -3.00
N ALA A 242 -1.61 -12.81 -1.87
CA ALA A 242 -2.87 -12.28 -1.42
C ALA A 242 -3.14 -10.89 -2.01
N VAL A 243 -4.43 -10.55 -2.01
CA VAL A 243 -4.98 -9.25 -2.34
C VAL A 243 -4.99 -8.40 -1.06
N ARG A 244 -4.10 -7.41 -0.96
CA ARG A 244 -4.01 -6.48 0.17
C ARG A 244 -4.23 -5.04 -0.32
N PRO A 245 -5.49 -4.61 -0.52
CA PRO A 245 -5.78 -3.31 -1.12
C PRO A 245 -5.51 -2.16 -0.15
N ALA A 246 -5.25 -1.00 -0.74
CA ALA A 246 -5.22 0.30 -0.10
C ALA A 246 -6.29 1.22 -0.72
N MET A 247 -6.69 2.23 0.05
CA MET A 247 -7.64 3.25 -0.40
C MET A 247 -7.48 4.54 0.41
N TRP A 248 -7.83 5.66 -0.21
CA TRP A 248 -8.09 6.90 0.51
C TRP A 248 -9.57 6.99 0.85
N VAL A 249 -9.89 7.38 2.09
CA VAL A 249 -11.27 7.67 2.52
C VAL A 249 -11.35 9.00 3.23
N THR A 250 -12.43 9.74 3.03
CA THR A 250 -12.75 10.90 3.85
C THR A 250 -13.22 10.43 5.22
N TRP A 251 -12.49 10.80 6.28
CA TRP A 251 -12.79 10.41 7.65
C TRP A 251 -14.19 10.84 8.07
N GLN A 252 -14.92 9.94 8.72
CA GLN A 252 -16.20 10.23 9.37
C GLN A 252 -16.14 9.79 10.82
N SER A 253 -16.66 10.61 11.74
CA SER A 253 -16.63 10.34 13.18
C SER A 253 -17.40 9.08 13.61
N ASP A 254 -18.24 8.51 12.74
CA ASP A 254 -18.97 7.26 12.98
C ASP A 254 -18.21 6.01 12.49
N MET A 255 -17.03 6.16 11.88
CA MET A 255 -16.14 5.04 11.58
C MET A 255 -15.60 4.44 12.89
N LYS A 256 -15.66 3.11 12.99
CA LYS A 256 -15.30 2.39 14.21
C LYS A 256 -13.79 2.24 14.30
N VAL A 257 -13.18 2.93 15.26
CA VAL A 257 -11.77 2.75 15.65
C VAL A 257 -11.66 1.49 16.50
N ILE A 258 -10.60 0.73 16.28
CA ILE A 258 -10.24 -0.41 17.14
C ILE A 258 -9.29 0.13 18.20
N ASP A 259 -9.74 0.15 19.45
CA ASP A 259 -8.88 0.50 20.57
C ASP A 259 -7.76 -0.54 20.67
N SER A 260 -6.50 -0.09 20.72
CA SER A 260 -5.37 -0.99 21.00
C SER A 260 -5.46 -1.44 22.47
N GLU A 261 -5.55 -2.74 22.70
CA GLU A 261 -5.45 -3.34 24.04
C GLU A 261 -4.02 -3.28 24.61
#